data_AF-X0Y316-F1
#
_entry.id   AF-X0Y316-F1
#
_cell.length_a   1.000
_cell.length_b   1.000
_cell.length_c   1.000
_cell.angle_alpha   90.00
_cell.angle_beta   90.00
_cell.angle_gamma   90.00
#
_symmetry.space_group_name_H-M   'P 1'
#
loop_
_entity.id
_entity.type
_entity.pdbx_description
1 polymer ?
#
loop_
_entity_poly.entity_id
_entity_poly.type
_entity_poly.pdbx_seq_one_letter_code
_entity_poly.pdbx_strand_id
1 'polypeptide(L)'
;MDTQGVVDSLQAVLSSDMMADSPRLQELLRYIVEETLKGRENQIVGKAIAQSVYGRDLERGYENDSIVRVDAGRLRKKLESYYQKSGKSDTY
;
A
#
# COMPACT_ATOMS: atom_id res chain seq x y z
N MET A 1 20.54 -0.07 0.59
CA MET A 1 19.07 -0.03 0.46
C MET A 1 18.52 0.22 1.84
N ASP A 2 18.31 1.50 2.11
CA ASP A 2 18.03 2.04 3.43
C ASP A 2 16.56 1.78 3.75
N THR A 3 16.30 0.61 4.33
CA THR A 3 14.95 0.16 4.72
C THR A 3 14.29 1.10 5.73
N GLN A 4 15.08 1.90 6.45
CA GLN A 4 14.57 2.94 7.35
C GLN A 4 13.81 4.05 6.62
N GLY A 5 14.27 4.52 5.46
CA GLY A 5 13.57 5.57 4.72
C GLY A 5 12.18 5.13 4.23
N VAL A 6 12.03 3.84 3.93
CA VAL A 6 10.76 3.24 3.51
C VAL A 6 9.78 3.15 4.68
N VAL A 7 10.23 2.73 5.85
CA VAL A 7 9.39 2.61 7.05
C VAL A 7 8.97 3.98 7.58
N ASP A 8 9.87 4.97 7.55
CA ASP A 8 9.55 6.34 7.93
C ASP A 8 8.49 6.96 7.00
N SER A 9 8.71 6.82 5.68
CA SER A 9 7.73 7.24 4.67
C SER A 9 6.38 6.54 4.86
N LEU A 10 6.39 5.22 5.12
CA LEU A 10 5.19 4.46 5.44
C LEU A 10 4.46 5.09 6.64
N GLN A 11 5.15 5.32 7.76
CA GLN A 11 4.52 5.90 8.95
C GLN A 11 4.00 7.31 8.72
N ALA A 12 4.71 8.14 7.96
CA ALA A 12 4.28 9.50 7.61
C ALA A 12 2.98 9.48 6.79
N VAL A 13 2.89 8.60 5.79
CA VAL A 13 1.69 8.47 4.96
C VAL A 13 0.55 7.82 5.77
N LEU A 14 0.82 6.80 6.59
CA LEU A 14 -0.16 6.15 7.47
C LEU A 14 -0.75 7.12 8.51
N SER A 15 0.05 8.07 9.00
CA SER A 15 -0.38 9.09 9.98
C SER A 15 -1.07 10.28 9.31
N SER A 16 -1.08 10.34 7.98
CA SER A 16 -1.76 11.38 7.22
C SER A 16 -3.28 11.18 7.26
N ASP A 17 -4.01 12.28 7.40
CA ASP A 17 -5.48 12.29 7.40
C ASP A 17 -6.08 11.58 6.17
N MET A 18 -5.40 11.67 5.02
CA MET A 18 -5.79 10.99 3.78
C MET A 18 -5.79 9.45 3.87
N MET A 19 -4.91 8.86 4.69
CA MET A 19 -4.88 7.41 4.92
C MET A 19 -5.55 6.99 6.23
N ALA A 20 -5.65 7.88 7.21
CA ALA A 20 -6.32 7.62 8.48
C ALA A 20 -7.79 7.20 8.31
N ASP A 21 -8.47 7.74 7.29
CA ASP A 21 -9.86 7.38 6.94
C ASP A 21 -9.99 6.00 6.25
N SER A 22 -8.89 5.33 5.91
CA SER A 22 -8.92 4.10 5.11
C SER A 22 -8.00 3.00 5.68
N PRO A 23 -8.42 2.29 6.74
CA PRO A 23 -7.63 1.24 7.37
C PRO A 23 -7.23 0.12 6.38
N ARG A 24 -8.09 -0.20 5.40
CA ARG A 24 -7.75 -1.18 4.35
C ARG A 24 -6.56 -0.76 3.48
N LEU A 25 -6.49 0.52 3.12
CA LEU A 25 -5.38 1.05 2.34
C LEU A 25 -4.09 1.05 3.16
N GLN A 26 -4.20 1.28 4.48
CA GLN A 26 -3.08 1.21 5.41
C GLN A 26 -2.51 -0.22 5.50
N GLU A 27 -3.38 -1.23 5.61
CA GLU A 27 -2.96 -2.63 5.61
C GLU A 27 -2.35 -3.06 4.28
N LEU A 28 -2.92 -2.62 3.15
CA LEU A 28 -2.38 -2.88 1.81
C LEU A 28 -0.96 -2.32 1.67
N LEU A 29 -0.74 -1.07 2.06
CA LEU A 29 0.56 -0.41 1.97
C LEU A 29 1.58 -1.06 2.90
N ARG A 30 1.19 -1.37 4.15
CA ARG A 30 2.04 -2.09 5.10
C ARG A 30 2.47 -3.45 4.52
N TYR A 31 1.53 -4.23 3.99
CA TYR A 31 1.82 -5.54 3.40
C TYR A 31 2.83 -5.43 2.25
N ILE A 32 2.63 -4.47 1.34
CA ILE A 32 3.54 -4.23 0.21
C ILE A 32 4.94 -3.91 0.72
N VAL A 33 5.06 -2.98 1.67
CA VAL A 33 6.36 -2.60 2.25
C VAL A 33 7.02 -3.78 2.94
N GLU A 34 6.30 -4.52 3.78
CA GLU A 34 6.84 -5.70 4.46
C GLU A 34 7.35 -6.77 3.48
N GLU A 35 6.60 -7.07 2.42
CA GLU A 35 7.00 -8.06 1.43
C GLU A 35 8.19 -7.55 0.57
N THR A 36 8.23 -6.26 0.22
CA THR A 36 9.39 -5.66 -0.43
C THR A 36 10.62 -5.70 0.48
N LEU A 37 10.48 -5.41 1.78
CA LEU A 37 11.57 -5.50 2.77
C LEU A 37 12.08 -6.94 2.92
N LYS A 38 11.21 -7.94 2.74
CA LYS A 38 11.57 -9.36 2.72
C LYS A 38 12.17 -9.81 1.37
N GLY A 39 12.30 -8.92 0.39
CA GLY A 39 12.78 -9.24 -0.96
C GLY A 39 11.79 -10.08 -1.78
N ARG A 40 10.52 -10.11 -1.38
CA ARG A 40 9.44 -10.89 -2.02
C ARG A 40 8.51 -10.00 -2.83
N GLU A 41 9.03 -8.95 -3.44
CA GLU A 41 8.25 -8.07 -4.32
C GLU A 41 7.54 -8.82 -5.45
N ASN A 42 8.15 -9.91 -5.94
CA ASN A 42 7.56 -10.75 -6.98
C ASN A 42 6.29 -11.49 -6.49
N GLN A 43 6.14 -11.70 -5.18
CA GLN A 43 4.97 -12.32 -4.56
C GLN A 43 3.85 -11.31 -4.25
N ILE A 44 4.07 -10.02 -4.49
CA ILE A 44 3.07 -8.95 -4.33
C ILE A 44 2.09 -9.00 -5.53
N VAL A 45 1.36 -10.11 -5.61
CA VAL A 45 0.32 -10.34 -6.62
C VAL A 45 -1.06 -10.10 -6.00
N GLY A 46 -2.04 -9.70 -6.83
CA GLY A 46 -3.40 -9.40 -6.37
C GLY A 46 -4.01 -10.50 -5.51
N LYS A 47 -3.65 -11.75 -5.82
CA LYS A 47 -4.04 -12.95 -5.07
C LYS A 47 -3.49 -13.00 -3.62
N ALA A 48 -2.20 -12.73 -3.45
CA ALA A 48 -1.53 -12.78 -2.14
C ALA A 48 -1.99 -11.63 -1.22
N ILE A 49 -2.21 -10.46 -1.82
CA ILE A 49 -2.77 -9.29 -1.15
C ILE A 49 -4.22 -9.56 -0.75
N ALA A 50 -5.04 -10.12 -1.64
CA ALA A 50 -6.44 -10.46 -1.34
C ALA A 50 -6.54 -11.43 -0.15
N GLN A 51 -5.67 -12.43 -0.10
CA GLN A 51 -5.64 -13.37 1.01
C GLN A 51 -5.15 -12.71 2.32
N SER A 52 -4.05 -11.95 2.27
CA SER A 52 -3.42 -11.38 3.47
C SER A 52 -4.18 -10.17 4.05
N VAL A 53 -4.75 -9.32 3.19
CA VAL A 53 -5.44 -8.07 3.58
C VAL A 53 -6.95 -8.26 3.67
N TYR A 54 -7.55 -9.03 2.76
CA TYR A 54 -9.02 -9.18 2.72
C TYR A 54 -9.51 -10.47 3.38
N GLY A 55 -8.61 -11.37 3.79
CA GLY A 55 -8.95 -12.65 4.41
C GLY A 55 -9.89 -13.52 3.56
N ARG A 56 -10.03 -13.21 2.26
CA ARG A 56 -10.91 -13.96 1.36
C ARG A 56 -10.16 -15.17 0.84
N ASP A 57 -10.78 -16.34 1.04
CA ASP A 57 -10.30 -17.56 0.41
C ASP A 57 -10.30 -17.38 -1.12
N LEU A 58 -9.31 -18.01 -1.74
CA LEU A 58 -8.90 -17.80 -3.12
C LEU A 58 -9.88 -18.37 -4.14
N GLU A 59 -10.97 -18.97 -3.66
CA GLU A 59 -12.02 -19.58 -4.46
C GLU A 59 -12.72 -18.57 -5.39
N ARG A 60 -12.71 -17.26 -5.07
CA ARG A 60 -13.29 -16.19 -5.92
C ARG A 60 -12.23 -15.30 -6.58
N GLY A 61 -11.28 -15.93 -7.28
CA GLY A 61 -10.09 -15.29 -7.87
C GLY A 61 -10.33 -14.03 -8.73
N TYR A 62 -11.47 -13.88 -9.40
CA TYR A 62 -11.75 -12.71 -10.26
C TYR A 62 -12.18 -11.45 -9.49
N GLU A 63 -13.01 -11.59 -8.47
CA GLU A 63 -13.49 -10.45 -7.67
C GLU A 63 -12.38 -9.86 -6.80
N ASN A 64 -11.51 -10.75 -6.31
CA ASN A 64 -10.37 -10.41 -5.47
C ASN A 64 -9.31 -9.59 -6.21
N ASP A 65 -8.99 -9.96 -7.46
CA ASP A 65 -8.03 -9.20 -8.25
C ASP A 65 -8.55 -7.80 -8.60
N SER A 66 -9.85 -7.67 -8.86
CA SER A 66 -10.50 -6.40 -9.18
C SER A 66 -10.44 -5.42 -8.01
N ILE A 67 -10.80 -5.86 -6.79
CA ILE A 67 -10.76 -4.98 -5.62
C ILE A 67 -9.34 -4.57 -5.26
N VAL A 68 -8.36 -5.49 -5.36
CA VAL A 68 -6.95 -5.17 -5.09
C VAL A 68 -6.41 -4.16 -6.10
N ARG A 69 -6.72 -4.30 -7.39
CA ARG A 69 -6.32 -3.29 -8.39
C ARG A 69 -6.93 -1.92 -8.10
N VAL A 70 -8.21 -1.87 -7.72
CA VAL A 70 -8.89 -0.61 -7.41
C VAL A 70 -8.26 0.05 -6.18
N ASP A 71 -8.03 -0.71 -5.10
CA ASP A 71 -7.40 -0.20 -3.88
C ASP A 71 -5.94 0.20 -4.14
N ALA A 72 -5.17 -0.58 -4.90
CA ALA A 72 -3.81 -0.21 -5.31
C ALA A 72 -3.78 1.07 -6.15
N GLY A 73 -4.74 1.24 -7.06
CA GLY A 73 -4.90 2.48 -7.85
C GLY A 73 -5.25 3.68 -6.96
N ARG A 74 -6.16 3.50 -5.99
CA ARG A 74 -6.51 4.54 -5.01
C ARG A 74 -5.33 4.87 -4.11
N LEU A 75 -4.59 3.86 -3.65
CA LEU A 75 -3.38 4.02 -2.84
C LEU A 75 -2.35 4.86 -3.58
N ARG A 76 -2.04 4.52 -4.84
CA ARG A 76 -1.12 5.32 -5.67
C ARG A 76 -1.59 6.76 -5.81
N LYS A 77 -2.87 6.98 -6.08
CA LYS A 77 -3.41 8.34 -6.26
C LYS A 77 -3.38 9.16 -4.96
N LYS A 78 -3.64 8.54 -3.81
CA LYS A 78 -3.49 9.16 -2.49
C LYS A 78 -2.04 9.48 -2.18
N LEU A 79 -1.11 8.55 -2.43
CA LEU A 79 0.32 8.77 -2.29
C LEU A 79 0.78 9.92 -3.18
N GLU A 80 0.42 9.91 -4.46
CA GLU A 80 0.74 11.00 -5.40
C GLU A 80 0.21 12.34 -4.89
N SER A 81 -1.05 12.39 -4.42
CA SER A 81 -1.63 13.60 -3.85
C SER A 81 -0.93 14.05 -2.56
N TYR A 82 -0.52 13.10 -1.71
CA TYR A 82 0.24 13.36 -0.50
C TYR A 82 1.62 13.91 -0.84
N TYR A 83 2.37 13.27 -1.74
CA TYR A 83 3.66 13.78 -2.20
C TYR A 83 3.53 15.07 -3.01
N GLN A 84 2.41 15.36 -3.67
CA GLN A 84 2.17 16.66 -4.28
C GLN A 84 1.85 17.76 -3.25
N LYS A 85 1.10 17.44 -2.19
CA LYS A 85 0.81 18.38 -1.10
C LYS A 85 2.02 18.60 -0.20
N SER A 86 2.70 17.53 0.20
CA SER A 86 3.89 17.53 1.04
C SER A 86 5.16 17.93 0.27
N GLY A 87 5.22 17.64 -1.03
CA GLY A 87 6.34 17.98 -1.94
C GLY A 87 6.38 19.44 -2.40
N LYS A 88 5.54 20.33 -1.83
CA LYS A 88 5.91 21.75 -1.76
C LYS A 88 6.94 22.04 -0.66
N SER A 89 7.31 21.06 0.15
CA SER A 89 8.35 21.18 1.18
C SER A 89 9.44 20.12 1.14
N ASP A 90 9.31 19.08 0.30
CA ASP A 90 10.37 18.08 0.10
C ASP A 90 11.02 18.31 -1.27
N THR A 91 12.01 19.21 -1.28
CA THR A 91 13.01 19.30 -2.34
C THR A 91 14.14 18.34 -1.94
N TYR A 92 14.21 17.19 -2.59
CA TYR A 92 15.43 16.36 -2.63
C TYR A 92 15.92 16.26 -4.07
#